data_AF-A0A0B1SDS4-F1
#
_entry.id   AF-A0A0B1SDS4-F1
#
_cell.length_a   1.000
_cell.length_b   1.000
_cell.length_c   1.000
_cell.angle_alpha   90.00
_cell.angle_beta   90.00
_cell.angle_gamma   90.00
#
_symmetry.space_group_name_H-M   'P 1'
#
loop_
_entity.id
_entity.type
_entity.pdbx_description
1 polymer ?
#
loop_
_entity_poly.entity_id
_entity_poly.type
_entity_poly.pdbx_seq_one_letter_code
_entity_poly.pdbx_strand_id
1 'polypeptide(L)'
;MTFDISLFTLYILEMQIRIDGLISAAIAVGNRLKLFDALAKVGSEENPASAAQVAKEADCKERYVKEWLAAMATGDIIRVTKDEKFYIEKDRVEVSCFFVFLLSITNLAKATICVKPLPLDFFC
;
A
#
# COMPACT_ATOMS: atom_id res chain seq x y z
N MET A 1 -0.43 30.39 20.70
CA MET A 1 0.20 29.27 19.96
C MET A 1 -0.71 28.91 18.81
N THR A 2 -0.57 29.57 17.66
CA THR A 2 -1.28 29.20 16.44
C THR A 2 -0.51 28.04 15.80
N PHE A 3 -1.09 26.84 15.86
CA PHE A 3 -0.61 25.70 15.07
C PHE A 3 -0.77 26.08 13.60
N ASP A 4 0.34 26.17 12.88
CA ASP A 4 0.32 26.55 11.47
C ASP A 4 -0.19 25.35 10.64
N ILE A 5 -1.51 25.31 10.41
CA ILE A 5 -2.20 24.22 9.70
C ILE A 5 -1.59 23.98 8.31
N SER A 6 -1.04 25.02 7.69
CA SER A 6 -0.38 24.98 6.39
C SER A 6 0.88 24.10 6.40
N LEU A 7 1.74 24.28 7.42
CA LEU A 7 2.97 23.50 7.59
C LEU A 7 2.67 22.05 7.97
N PHE A 8 1.66 21.84 8.81
CA PHE A 8 1.20 20.50 9.19
C PHE A 8 0.65 19.72 7.99
N THR A 9 -0.11 20.38 7.10
CA THR A 9 -0.63 19.77 5.87
C THR A 9 0.50 19.38 4.91
N LEU A 10 1.52 20.23 4.75
CA LEU A 10 2.68 19.96 3.90
C LEU A 10 3.48 18.74 4.41
N TYR A 11 3.69 18.64 5.72
CA TYR A 11 4.41 17.52 6.33
C TYR A 11 3.70 16.18 6.15
N ILE A 12 2.36 16.16 6.26
CA ILE A 12 1.56 14.97 5.99
C ILE A 12 1.69 14.54 4.51
N LEU A 13 1.74 15.48 3.58
CA LEU A 13 1.90 15.17 2.16
C LEU A 13 3.27 14.55 1.86
N GLU A 14 4.35 15.10 2.42
CA GLU A 14 5.70 14.54 2.27
C GLU A 14 5.82 13.13 2.85
N MET A 15 5.16 12.88 3.99
CA MET A 15 5.06 11.55 4.60
C MET A 15 4.34 10.56 3.68
N GLN A 16 3.23 10.97 3.07
CA GLN A 16 2.41 10.09 2.21
C GLN A 16 3.19 9.59 1.00
N ILE A 17 3.94 10.46 0.32
CA ILE A 17 4.76 10.09 -0.85
C ILE A 17 5.78 9.00 -0.48
N ARG A 18 6.34 9.08 0.74
CA ARG A 18 7.30 8.09 1.24
C ARG A 18 6.66 6.74 1.52
N ILE A 19 5.46 6.75 2.09
CA ILE A 19 4.70 5.52 2.39
C ILE A 19 4.31 4.81 1.10
N ASP A 20 3.84 5.55 0.10
CA ASP A 20 3.50 4.99 -1.22
C ASP A 20 4.71 4.31 -1.88
N GLY A 21 5.90 4.91 -1.76
CA GLY A 21 7.15 4.31 -2.23
C GLY A 21 7.52 3.00 -1.51
N LEU A 22 7.32 2.92 -0.19
CA LEU A 22 7.55 1.71 0.59
C LEU A 22 6.56 0.59 0.22
N ILE A 23 5.28 0.92 0.01
CA ILE A 23 4.26 -0.04 -0.42
C ILE A 23 4.60 -0.59 -1.82
N SER A 24 5.03 0.27 -2.74
CA SER A 24 5.49 -0.14 -4.07
C SER A 24 6.67 -1.12 -4.01
N ALA A 25 7.66 -0.84 -3.17
CA ALA A 25 8.79 -1.74 -2.95
C ALA A 25 8.33 -3.09 -2.36
N ALA A 26 7.40 -3.08 -1.41
CA ALA A 26 6.86 -4.30 -0.81
C ALA A 26 6.04 -5.13 -1.81
N ILE A 27 5.29 -4.50 -2.72
CA ILE A 27 4.63 -5.20 -3.85
C ILE A 27 5.67 -5.86 -4.75
N ALA A 28 6.77 -5.16 -5.08
CA ALA A 28 7.83 -5.72 -5.91
C ALA A 28 8.48 -6.96 -5.24
N VAL A 29 8.67 -6.95 -3.93
CA VAL A 29 9.11 -8.12 -3.15
C VAL A 29 8.08 -9.26 -3.26
N GLY A 30 6.80 -8.96 -3.10
CA GLY A 30 5.72 -9.93 -3.25
C GLY A 30 5.69 -10.62 -4.61
N ASN A 31 5.90 -9.86 -5.69
CA ASN A 31 5.96 -10.39 -7.04
C ASN A 31 7.21 -11.25 -7.28
N ARG A 32 8.38 -10.84 -6.79
CA ARG A 32 9.62 -11.60 -6.95
C ARG A 32 9.59 -12.93 -6.19
N LEU A 33 8.98 -12.93 -5.01
CA LEU A 33 8.83 -14.12 -4.16
C LEU A 33 7.55 -14.92 -4.43
N LYS A 34 6.72 -14.48 -5.38
CA LYS A 34 5.41 -15.08 -5.71
C LYS A 34 4.49 -15.26 -4.50
N LEU A 35 4.56 -14.33 -3.54
CA LEU A 35 3.75 -14.36 -2.31
C LEU A 35 2.27 -14.13 -2.60
N PHE A 36 1.93 -13.30 -3.58
CA PHE A 36 0.55 -13.10 -4.02
C PHE A 36 -0.04 -14.38 -4.61
N ASP A 37 0.72 -15.08 -5.47
CA ASP A 37 0.31 -16.37 -6.04
C ASP A 37 0.13 -17.43 -4.95
N ALA A 38 1.08 -17.49 -4.00
CA ALA A 38 0.99 -18.41 -2.86
C ALA A 38 -0.27 -18.15 -2.04
N LEU A 39 -0.54 -16.89 -1.68
CA LEU A 39 -1.74 -16.51 -0.94
C LEU A 39 -3.03 -16.82 -1.72
N ALA A 40 -3.07 -16.56 -3.03
CA ALA A 40 -4.22 -16.85 -3.89
C ALA A 40 -4.51 -18.36 -4.01
N LYS A 41 -3.49 -19.22 -3.88
CA LYS A 41 -3.67 -20.68 -3.88
C LYS A 41 -4.17 -21.21 -2.54
N VAL A 42 -3.63 -20.71 -1.43
CA VAL A 42 -3.95 -21.25 -0.09
C VAL A 42 -5.13 -20.57 0.58
N GLY A 43 -5.46 -19.34 0.16
CA GLY A 43 -6.47 -18.49 0.76
C GLY A 43 -7.53 -18.07 -0.24
N SER A 44 -8.78 -18.01 0.22
CA SER A 44 -9.92 -17.45 -0.51
C SER A 44 -10.83 -16.74 0.48
N GLU A 45 -11.77 -15.94 -0.01
CA GLU A 45 -12.71 -15.18 0.83
C GLU A 45 -13.46 -16.08 1.83
N GLU A 46 -13.89 -17.26 1.39
CA GLU A 46 -14.57 -18.26 2.23
C GLU A 46 -13.61 -19.01 3.19
N ASN A 47 -12.33 -19.08 2.86
CA ASN A 47 -11.31 -19.80 3.63
C ASN A 47 -10.01 -18.99 3.69
N PRO A 48 -9.90 -18.03 4.62
CA PRO A 48 -8.73 -17.17 4.70
C PRO A 48 -7.51 -17.97 5.22
N ALA A 49 -6.33 -17.70 4.66
CA ALA A 49 -5.12 -18.44 4.95
C ALA A 49 -4.33 -17.85 6.12
N SER A 50 -3.64 -18.70 6.88
CA SER A 50 -2.68 -18.23 7.89
C SER A 50 -1.32 -17.89 7.27
N ALA A 51 -0.55 -17.03 7.94
CA ALA A 51 0.82 -16.71 7.51
C ALA A 51 1.70 -17.96 7.38
N ALA A 52 1.51 -18.96 8.24
CA ALA A 52 2.22 -20.24 8.18
C ALA A 52 1.89 -21.04 6.90
N GLN A 53 0.63 -21.04 6.45
CA GLN A 53 0.23 -21.71 5.21
C GLN A 53 0.85 -21.04 3.99
N VAL A 54 0.81 -19.70 3.94
CA VAL A 54 1.43 -18.92 2.85
C VAL A 54 2.94 -19.12 2.82
N ALA A 55 3.59 -19.11 3.99
CA ALA A 55 5.03 -19.31 4.12
C ALA A 55 5.47 -20.71 3.64
N LYS A 56 4.67 -21.74 3.93
CA LYS A 56 4.91 -23.10 3.46
C LYS A 56 4.78 -23.21 1.94
N GLU A 57 3.79 -22.56 1.34
CA GLU A 57 3.60 -22.56 -0.13
C GLU A 57 4.69 -21.75 -0.86
N ALA A 58 5.13 -20.63 -0.28
CA ALA A 58 6.17 -19.78 -0.85
C ALA A 58 7.61 -20.20 -0.49
N ASP A 59 7.80 -21.32 0.23
CA ASP A 59 9.09 -21.78 0.77
C ASP A 59 9.89 -20.66 1.48
N CYS A 60 9.17 -19.86 2.27
CA CYS A 60 9.70 -18.69 2.97
C CYS A 60 9.58 -18.84 4.48
N LYS A 61 10.35 -18.07 5.25
CA LYS A 61 10.23 -18.05 6.71
C LYS A 61 8.95 -17.33 7.12
N GLU A 62 8.14 -17.99 7.96
CA GLU A 62 6.84 -17.48 8.44
C GLU A 62 6.91 -16.06 8.99
N ARG A 63 7.92 -15.73 9.79
CA ARG A 63 8.07 -14.40 10.38
C ARG A 63 8.05 -13.27 9.34
N TYR A 64 8.84 -13.41 8.27
CA TYR A 64 8.93 -12.36 7.24
C TYR A 64 7.67 -12.31 6.39
N VAL A 65 7.04 -13.46 6.15
CA VAL A 65 5.77 -13.53 5.44
C VAL A 65 4.65 -12.87 6.25
N LYS A 66 4.61 -13.08 7.57
CA LYS A 66 3.64 -12.42 8.45
C LYS A 66 3.81 -10.90 8.45
N GLU A 67 5.04 -10.41 8.60
CA GLU A 67 5.34 -8.97 8.56
C GLU A 67 4.96 -8.35 7.20
N TRP A 68 5.27 -9.04 6.11
CA TRP A 68 4.92 -8.61 4.76
C TRP A 68 3.39 -8.59 4.54
N LEU A 69 2.68 -9.65 4.95
CA LEU A 69 1.22 -9.73 4.86
C LEU A 69 0.53 -8.64 5.69
N ALA A 70 1.05 -8.35 6.88
CA ALA A 70 0.58 -7.25 7.71
C ALA A 70 0.79 -5.89 7.02
N ALA A 71 1.96 -5.65 6.42
CA ALA A 71 2.23 -4.42 5.68
C ALA A 71 1.27 -4.23 4.49
N MET A 72 0.98 -5.31 3.75
CA MET A 72 0.02 -5.31 2.65
C MET A 72 -1.44 -5.15 3.11
N ALA A 73 -1.77 -5.63 4.31
CA ALA A 73 -3.09 -5.41 4.90
C ALA A 73 -3.31 -3.95 5.30
N THR A 74 -2.28 -3.28 5.83
CA THR A 74 -2.32 -1.84 6.14
C THR A 74 -2.48 -0.99 4.88
N GLY A 75 -1.92 -1.44 3.76
CA GLY A 75 -2.06 -0.79 2.45
C GLY A 75 -3.41 -1.04 1.75
N ASP A 76 -4.37 -1.70 2.40
CA ASP A 76 -5.66 -2.13 1.83
C ASP A 76 -5.54 -3.04 0.58
N ILE A 77 -4.40 -3.69 0.40
CA ILE A 77 -4.16 -4.61 -0.73
C ILE A 77 -4.68 -6.01 -0.40
N ILE A 78 -4.46 -6.45 0.84
CA ILE A 78 -4.84 -7.75 1.36
C ILE A 78 -5.83 -7.55 2.51
N ARG A 79 -6.83 -8.41 2.64
CA ARG A 79 -7.74 -8.37 3.79
C ARG A 79 -7.21 -9.24 4.91
N VAL A 80 -7.40 -8.76 6.14
CA VAL A 80 -7.09 -9.50 7.37
C VAL A 80 -8.38 -9.68 8.18
N THR A 81 -8.57 -10.90 8.69
CA THR A 81 -9.69 -11.24 9.57
C THR A 81 -9.27 -11.04 11.03
N LYS A 82 -10.23 -10.98 11.97
CA LYS A 82 -9.95 -10.89 13.42
C LYS A 82 -9.05 -12.03 13.93
N ASP A 83 -9.09 -13.19 13.28
CA ASP A 83 -8.27 -14.36 13.61
C ASP A 83 -6.85 -14.33 12.99
N GLU A 84 -6.35 -13.15 12.58
CA GLU A 84 -5.05 -12.98 11.89
C GLU A 84 -4.87 -13.84 10.62
N LYS A 85 -5.97 -14.07 9.90
CA LYS A 85 -5.96 -14.78 8.61
C LYS A 85 -6.11 -13.81 7.44
N PHE A 86 -5.46 -14.13 6.33
CA PHE A 86 -5.30 -13.27 5.17
C PHE A 86 -5.99 -13.84 3.94
N TYR A 87 -6.58 -12.98 3.13
CA TYR A 87 -7.14 -13.35 1.82
C TYR A 87 -7.10 -12.16 0.86
N ILE A 88 -7.16 -12.46 -0.44
CA ILE A 88 -7.28 -11.48 -1.51
C ILE A 88 -8.72 -11.53 -2.03
N GLU A 89 -9.40 -10.38 -2.08
CA GLU A 89 -10.71 -10.26 -2.74
C GLU A 89 -10.54 -10.50 -4.25
N LYS A 90 -11.38 -11.36 -4.86
CA LYS A 90 -11.27 -11.74 -6.27
C LYS A 90 -11.35 -10.56 -7.25
N ASP A 91 -12.03 -9.48 -6.86
CA ASP A 91 -12.14 -8.25 -7.65
C ASP A 91 -10.85 -7.39 -7.64
N ARG A 92 -9.87 -7.72 -6.78
CA ARG A 92 -8.60 -6.99 -6.63
C ARG A 92 -7.39 -7.73 -7.18
N VAL A 93 -7.57 -8.88 -7.86
CA VAL A 93 -6.45 -9.72 -8.32
C VAL A 93 -5.57 -9.00 -9.37
N GLU A 94 -6.08 -7.93 -9.98
CA GLU A 94 -5.30 -6.98 -10.76
C GLU A 94 -4.64 -5.91 -9.88
N VAL A 95 -3.87 -6.31 -8.86
CA VAL A 95 -2.84 -5.43 -8.26
C VAL A 95 -1.65 -5.35 -9.21
N SER A 96 -1.94 -5.07 -10.48
CA SER A 96 -0.91 -4.67 -11.43
C SER A 96 -0.37 -3.33 -10.94
N CYS A 97 0.96 -3.22 -10.97
CA CYS A 97 1.81 -2.06 -10.64
C CYS A 97 1.22 -0.66 -10.96
N PHE A 98 0.23 -0.59 -11.86
CA PHE A 98 -0.48 0.59 -12.33
C PHE A 98 -1.26 1.38 -11.26
N PHE A 99 -1.88 0.72 -10.26
CA PHE A 99 -2.89 1.39 -9.42
C PHE A 99 -2.31 2.24 -8.27
N VAL A 100 -1.21 1.80 -7.63
CA VAL A 100 -0.55 2.57 -6.56
C VAL A 100 0.06 3.87 -7.11
N PHE A 101 0.57 3.82 -8.34
CA PHE A 101 1.14 4.98 -9.01
C PHE A 101 0.07 6.02 -9.40
N LEU A 102 -1.10 5.58 -9.86
CA LEU A 102 -2.21 6.46 -10.28
C LEU A 102 -2.96 7.10 -9.10
N LEU A 103 -3.16 6.39 -7.98
CA LEU A 103 -3.77 6.97 -6.77
C LEU A 103 -2.95 8.14 -6.22
N SER A 104 -1.62 8.04 -6.26
CA SER A 104 -0.72 9.13 -5.86
C SER A 104 -0.88 10.36 -6.78
N ILE A 105 -1.04 10.17 -8.11
CA ILE A 105 -1.29 11.27 -9.06
C ILE A 105 -2.69 11.90 -8.87
N THR A 106 -3.73 11.12 -8.56
CA THR A 106 -5.09 11.68 -8.32
C THR A 106 -5.20 12.47 -7.02
N ASN A 107 -4.50 12.05 -5.96
CA ASN A 107 -4.38 12.83 -4.73
C ASN A 107 -3.52 14.08 -4.93
N LEU A 108 -2.48 14.02 -5.78
CA LEU A 108 -1.73 15.19 -6.23
C LEU A 108 -2.62 16.15 -7.02
N ALA A 109 -3.47 15.65 -7.93
CA ALA A 109 -4.38 16.48 -8.73
C ALA A 109 -5.41 17.21 -7.85
N LYS A 110 -5.93 16.57 -6.79
CA LYS A 110 -6.78 17.25 -5.79
C LYS A 110 -6.02 18.33 -5.01
N ALA A 111 -4.74 18.10 -4.69
CA ALA A 111 -3.92 19.09 -4.01
C ALA A 111 -3.52 20.27 -4.93
N THR A 112 -3.23 20.02 -6.21
CA THR A 112 -2.85 21.05 -7.19
C THR A 112 -4.04 21.92 -7.61
N ILE A 113 -5.27 21.38 -7.69
CA ILE A 113 -6.46 22.17 -8.06
C ILE A 113 -6.85 23.19 -6.98
N CYS A 114 -6.51 22.95 -5.71
CA CYS A 114 -6.78 23.91 -4.62
C CYS A 114 -5.74 25.05 -4.54
N VAL A 115 -4.60 24.94 -5.24
CA VAL A 115 -3.58 25.99 -5.33
C VAL A 115 -3.66 26.66 -6.71
N LYS A 116 -4.71 27.48 -6.92
CA LYS A 116 -4.68 28.48 -8.00
C LYS A 116 -3.72 29.63 -7.64
N PRO A 117 -3.17 30.32 -8.66
CA PRO A 117 -1.74 30.61 -8.77
C PRO A 117 -1.35 31.92 -8.06
N LEU A 118 -0.19 31.94 -7.41
CA LEU A 118 0.41 33.17 -6.90
C LEU A 118 1.37 33.73 -7.96
N PRO A 119 1.33 35.04 -8.27
CA PRO A 119 1.89 35.61 -9.49
C PRO A 119 3.43 35.62 -9.52
N LEU A 120 3.94 35.60 -10.74
CA LEU A 120 5.32 35.32 -11.11
C LEU A 120 6.16 36.60 -11.17
N ASP A 121 6.17 37.41 -10.11
CA ASP A 121 6.88 38.68 -10.09
C ASP A 121 7.69 38.80 -8.80
N PHE A 122 8.88 38.22 -8.70
CA PHE A 122 9.97 38.68 -7.82
C PHE A 122 11.25 37.87 -8.09
N PHE A 123 11.91 38.18 -9.20
CA PHE A 123 13.36 38.03 -9.34
C PHE A 123 13.90 39.26 -10.08
N CYS A 124 13.98 40.37 -9.33
CA CYS A 124 15.03 41.38 -9.41
C CYS A 124 15.08 42.11 -8.07
#